data_AF-A0A944JZ97-F1
#
_entry.id   AF-A0A944JZ97-F1
#
_cell.length_a   1.000
_cell.length_b   1.000
_cell.length_c   1.000
_cell.angle_alpha   90.00
_cell.angle_beta   90.00
_cell.angle_gamma   90.00
#
_symmetry.space_group_name_H-M   'P 1'
#
loop_
_entity.id
_entity.type
_entity.pdbx_description
1 polymer ?
#
loop_
_entity_poly.entity_id
_entity_poly.type
_entity_poly.pdbx_seq_one_letter_code
_entity_poly.pdbx_strand_id
1 'polypeptide(L)'
;MHTQSTPFVLSTWQGGEKGRPRRTGWRGTSPEWGEITVASLPHAQDDVRATEVTGGLVPRAVFQSRGIQVMVTERPTLNGATLRVGDARVYLKRNRWGVTRRGRALHMKHAGDGYRLWAVSRREYVVMREADNQDRGVTVTVRESGFGKRKRAEVSVKGRALGADIALAVVFTGVDRSVLTRRGAVRAGFSRIFHVAADFAMA
;
A
#
# COMPACT_ATOMS: atom_id res chain seq x y z
N MET A 1 0.14 9.68 -20.24
CA MET A 1 1.40 10.43 -20.45
C MET A 1 2.44 9.87 -19.50
N HIS A 2 3.60 9.44 -20.03
CA HIS A 2 4.73 8.93 -19.24
C HIS A 2 5.68 10.08 -18.91
N THR A 3 6.08 10.20 -17.65
CA THR A 3 6.90 11.34 -17.18
C THR A 3 8.06 10.85 -16.33
N GLN A 4 9.26 11.42 -16.52
CA GLN A 4 10.35 11.24 -15.56
C GLN A 4 9.98 11.98 -14.28
N SER A 5 10.04 11.32 -13.12
CA SER A 5 9.61 11.92 -11.86
C SER A 5 10.77 12.16 -10.92
N THR A 6 10.87 13.39 -10.43
CA THR A 6 11.80 13.78 -9.38
C THR A 6 11.37 13.14 -8.06
N PRO A 7 12.31 12.71 -7.19
CA PRO A 7 11.96 12.26 -5.86
C PRO A 7 11.20 13.33 -5.08
N PHE A 8 10.19 12.92 -4.31
CA PHE A 8 9.37 13.81 -3.49
C PHE A 8 9.06 13.19 -2.14
N VAL A 9 8.53 14.01 -1.22
CA VAL A 9 8.29 13.61 0.17
C VAL A 9 6.82 13.84 0.52
N LEU A 10 6.20 12.82 1.12
CA LEU A 10 4.91 12.93 1.77
C LEU A 10 5.12 13.05 3.28
N SER A 11 4.64 14.12 3.88
CA SER A 11 4.68 14.37 5.33
C SER A 11 3.38 13.92 5.99
N THR A 12 3.40 13.65 7.29
CA THR A 12 2.16 13.36 8.02
C THR A 12 1.16 14.49 7.88
N TRP A 13 -0.07 14.12 7.58
CA TRP A 13 -1.17 15.05 7.38
C TRP A 13 -2.35 14.68 8.27
N GLN A 14 -3.03 15.70 8.76
CA GLN A 14 -4.32 15.58 9.42
C GLN A 14 -5.24 16.64 8.84
N GLY A 15 -6.45 16.27 8.46
CA GLY A 15 -7.43 17.20 7.92
C GLY A 15 -8.82 16.58 7.90
N GLY A 16 -9.82 17.37 7.54
CA GLY A 16 -11.21 16.95 7.53
C GLY A 16 -12.11 18.17 7.51
N GLU A 17 -13.30 18.00 6.94
CA GLU A 17 -14.32 19.05 6.96
C GLU A 17 -14.92 19.17 8.35
N LYS A 18 -15.32 20.39 8.72
CA LYS A 18 -16.02 20.67 9.98
C LYS A 18 -17.31 19.83 10.01
N GLY A 19 -17.50 19.04 11.07
CA GLY A 19 -18.64 18.12 11.21
C GLY A 19 -18.43 16.73 10.61
N ARG A 20 -17.28 16.43 10.00
CA ARG A 20 -16.91 15.06 9.57
C ARG A 20 -15.80 14.47 10.45
N PRO A 21 -15.69 13.14 10.52
CA PRO A 21 -14.60 12.50 11.24
C PRO A 21 -13.24 12.95 10.67
N ARG A 22 -12.30 13.27 11.58
CA ARG A 22 -10.95 13.72 11.23
C ARG A 22 -10.23 12.63 10.44
N ARG A 23 -9.70 13.00 9.27
CA ARG A 23 -8.86 12.13 8.44
C ARG A 23 -7.40 12.36 8.80
N THR A 24 -6.62 11.29 8.73
CA THR A 24 -5.18 11.32 8.93
C THR A 24 -4.50 10.58 7.79
N GLY A 25 -3.23 10.88 7.55
CA GLY A 25 -2.45 10.16 6.54
C GLY A 25 -1.21 10.93 6.12
N TRP A 26 -1.02 11.09 4.82
CA TRP A 26 0.15 11.69 4.21
C TRP A 26 -0.23 12.76 3.20
N ARG A 27 0.57 13.82 3.09
CA ARG A 27 0.43 14.83 2.04
C ARG A 27 1.79 15.34 1.60
N GLY A 28 1.95 15.60 0.31
CA GLY A 28 3.12 16.27 -0.24
C GLY A 28 2.90 16.64 -1.69
N THR A 29 3.87 17.35 -2.27
CA THR A 29 3.79 17.83 -3.65
C THR A 29 4.90 17.19 -4.46
N SER A 30 4.54 16.64 -5.62
CA SER A 30 5.49 16.27 -6.67
C SER A 30 5.48 17.37 -7.74
N PRO A 31 6.65 17.74 -8.28
CA PRO A 31 6.73 18.69 -9.40
C PRO A 31 5.89 18.25 -10.61
N GLU A 32 5.88 16.94 -10.89
CA GLU A 32 5.25 16.38 -12.09
C GLU A 32 3.80 15.95 -11.86
N TRP A 33 3.46 15.59 -10.62
CA TRP A 33 2.16 15.00 -10.29
C TRP A 33 1.28 15.91 -9.43
N GLY A 34 1.76 17.08 -9.01
CA GLY A 34 1.01 18.02 -8.18
C GLY A 34 0.91 17.61 -6.71
N GLU A 35 -0.03 18.22 -5.97
CA GLU A 35 -0.30 17.85 -4.58
C GLU A 35 -0.97 16.47 -4.51
N ILE A 36 -0.37 15.56 -3.76
CA ILE A 36 -0.87 14.20 -3.52
C ILE A 36 -1.23 14.10 -2.04
N THR A 37 -2.46 13.67 -1.75
CA THR A 37 -2.93 13.34 -0.42
C THR A 37 -3.25 11.85 -0.34
N VAL A 38 -2.72 11.18 0.69
CA VAL A 38 -3.06 9.80 1.04
C VAL A 38 -3.80 9.85 2.37
N ALA A 39 -5.11 9.59 2.38
CA ALA A 39 -5.94 9.65 3.57
C ALA A 39 -6.37 8.24 4.03
N SER A 40 -6.26 7.99 5.33
CA SER A 40 -7.03 6.92 5.97
C SER A 40 -8.48 7.39 6.03
N LEU A 41 -9.39 6.61 5.43
CA LEU A 41 -10.80 6.93 5.50
C LEU A 41 -11.36 6.48 6.85
N PRO A 42 -12.20 7.33 7.48
CA PRO A 42 -12.87 6.97 8.71
C PRO A 42 -13.89 5.86 8.47
N HIS A 43 -14.08 5.05 9.49
CA HIS A 43 -14.88 3.84 9.52
C HIS A 43 -16.35 4.20 9.25
N ALA A 44 -16.83 3.96 8.03
CA ALA A 44 -18.27 4.10 7.75
C ALA A 44 -19.07 2.90 8.30
N GLN A 45 -18.41 1.74 8.47
CA GLN A 45 -18.90 0.52 9.09
C GLN A 45 -17.72 -0.13 9.82
N ASP A 46 -17.96 -0.67 11.02
CA ASP A 46 -16.90 -1.09 11.97
C ASP A 46 -15.88 -2.10 11.42
N ASP A 47 -16.24 -2.80 10.35
CA ASP A 47 -15.43 -3.86 9.73
C ASP A 47 -14.70 -3.46 8.44
N VAL A 48 -14.60 -2.16 8.14
CA VAL A 48 -13.87 -1.69 6.94
C VAL A 48 -12.79 -0.69 7.31
N ARG A 49 -11.58 -0.92 6.79
CA ARG A 49 -10.50 0.07 6.76
C ARG A 49 -10.17 0.39 5.32
N ALA A 50 -9.93 1.66 5.04
CA ALA A 50 -9.56 2.08 3.71
C ALA A 50 -8.47 3.16 3.72
N THR A 51 -7.65 3.13 2.69
CA THR A 51 -6.70 4.18 2.35
C THR A 51 -7.06 4.68 0.96
N GLU A 52 -7.12 6.00 0.82
CA GLU A 52 -7.45 6.69 -0.41
C GLU A 52 -6.31 7.62 -0.82
N VAL A 53 -5.96 7.62 -2.10
CA VAL A 53 -5.05 8.59 -2.73
C VAL A 53 -5.90 9.52 -3.60
N THR A 54 -5.70 10.82 -3.45
CA THR A 54 -6.32 11.88 -4.26
C THR A 54 -5.36 13.03 -4.49
N GLY A 55 -5.74 13.92 -5.41
CA GLY A 55 -5.03 15.17 -5.70
C GLY A 55 -4.15 15.09 -6.95
N GLY A 56 -3.77 16.26 -7.46
CA GLY A 56 -2.82 16.39 -8.55
C GLY A 56 -3.24 15.68 -9.84
N LEU A 57 -2.27 15.14 -10.56
CA LEU A 57 -2.44 14.40 -11.82
C LEU A 57 -2.41 12.87 -11.63
N VAL A 58 -2.56 12.39 -10.39
CA VAL A 58 -2.67 10.96 -10.11
C VAL A 58 -4.15 10.54 -10.10
N PRO A 59 -4.49 9.38 -10.68
CA PRO A 59 -5.83 8.85 -10.56
C PRO A 59 -6.13 8.51 -9.10
N ARG A 60 -7.39 8.71 -8.70
CA ARG A 60 -7.86 8.32 -7.38
C ARG A 60 -7.59 6.84 -7.15
N ALA A 61 -6.92 6.46 -6.06
CA ALA A 61 -6.72 5.06 -5.72
C ALA A 61 -7.33 4.75 -4.36
N VAL A 62 -8.08 3.66 -4.25
CA VAL A 62 -8.73 3.26 -3.00
C VAL A 62 -8.37 1.82 -2.69
N PHE A 63 -7.64 1.62 -1.59
CA PHE A 63 -7.35 0.32 -1.01
C PHE A 63 -8.29 0.09 0.17
N GLN A 64 -9.01 -1.02 0.17
CA GLN A 64 -9.95 -1.39 1.23
C GLN A 64 -9.64 -2.80 1.72
N SER A 65 -9.78 -3.03 3.02
CA SER A 65 -9.78 -4.36 3.60
C SER A 65 -10.96 -4.52 4.55
N ARG A 66 -11.53 -5.73 4.60
CA ARG A 66 -12.70 -6.04 5.41
C ARG A 66 -12.43 -7.20 6.37
N GLY A 67 -13.23 -7.28 7.44
CA GLY A 67 -13.31 -8.44 8.34
C GLY A 67 -12.60 -8.23 9.69
N ILE A 68 -12.72 -9.21 10.59
CA ILE A 68 -12.31 -9.10 12.01
C ILE A 68 -10.86 -8.59 12.20
N GLN A 69 -9.95 -8.88 11.26
CA GLN A 69 -8.56 -8.41 11.36
C GLN A 69 -8.44 -6.88 11.35
N VAL A 70 -9.38 -6.14 10.75
CA VAL A 70 -9.35 -4.67 10.79
C VAL A 70 -9.82 -4.06 12.11
N MET A 71 -10.45 -4.84 13.01
CA MET A 71 -10.80 -4.38 14.35
C MET A 71 -9.57 -4.14 15.22
N VAL A 72 -8.50 -4.92 14.99
CA VAL A 72 -7.26 -4.90 15.79
C VAL A 72 -6.11 -4.13 15.11
N THR A 73 -6.32 -3.60 13.90
CA THR A 73 -5.29 -2.86 13.16
C THR A 73 -5.78 -1.47 12.75
N GLU A 74 -4.94 -0.45 12.97
CA GLU A 74 -5.21 0.92 12.54
C GLU A 74 -5.16 1.11 11.01
N ARG A 75 -4.53 0.18 10.29
CA ARG A 75 -4.30 0.23 8.85
C ARG A 75 -5.00 -0.93 8.13
N PRO A 76 -5.49 -0.74 6.90
CA PRO A 76 -6.03 -1.83 6.12
C PRO A 76 -4.96 -2.91 5.85
N THR A 77 -5.35 -4.17 5.87
CA THR A 77 -4.44 -5.32 5.68
C THR A 77 -4.56 -5.89 4.26
N LEU A 78 -3.59 -6.71 3.84
CA LEU A 78 -3.66 -7.37 2.53
C LEU A 78 -4.65 -8.56 2.45
N ASN A 79 -5.29 -8.94 3.56
CA ASN A 79 -6.27 -10.02 3.59
C ASN A 79 -7.66 -9.50 3.22
N GLY A 80 -8.38 -10.22 2.34
CA GLY A 80 -9.73 -9.82 1.92
C GLY A 80 -9.79 -8.43 1.27
N ALA A 81 -8.67 -7.97 0.71
CA ALA A 81 -8.53 -6.60 0.25
C ALA A 81 -9.03 -6.40 -1.19
N THR A 82 -9.56 -5.21 -1.45
CA THR A 82 -9.85 -4.69 -2.79
C THR A 82 -9.02 -3.45 -3.03
N LEU A 83 -8.55 -3.29 -4.27
CA LEU A 83 -7.85 -2.09 -4.71
C LEU A 83 -8.49 -1.61 -6.01
N ARG A 84 -8.75 -0.31 -6.09
CA ARG A 84 -9.24 0.37 -7.29
C ARG A 84 -8.34 1.56 -7.63
N VAL A 85 -8.18 1.82 -8.92
CA VAL A 85 -7.49 3.00 -9.46
C VAL A 85 -8.43 3.62 -10.50
N GLY A 86 -8.84 4.86 -10.27
CA GLY A 86 -10.04 5.42 -10.88
C GLY A 86 -11.23 4.49 -10.62
N ASP A 87 -11.95 4.14 -11.69
CA ASP A 87 -13.05 3.19 -11.63
C ASP A 87 -12.60 1.72 -11.84
N ALA A 88 -11.35 1.49 -12.25
CA ALA A 88 -10.85 0.16 -12.56
C ALA A 88 -10.46 -0.62 -11.30
N ARG A 89 -10.83 -1.91 -11.26
CA ARG A 89 -10.37 -2.82 -10.21
C ARG A 89 -8.97 -3.34 -10.54
N VAL A 90 -8.10 -3.34 -9.53
CA VAL A 90 -6.78 -3.95 -9.61
C VAL A 90 -6.89 -5.40 -9.13
N TYR A 91 -6.47 -6.34 -9.99
CA TYR A 91 -6.41 -7.74 -9.59
C TYR A 91 -5.22 -7.95 -8.66
N LEU A 92 -5.42 -8.61 -7.52
CA LEU A 92 -4.40 -8.83 -6.49
C LEU A 92 -4.14 -10.32 -6.31
N LYS A 93 -2.88 -10.75 -6.43
CA LYS A 93 -2.45 -12.13 -6.15
C LYS A 93 -1.24 -12.12 -5.22
N ARG A 94 -1.31 -12.93 -4.17
CA ARG A 94 -0.23 -13.04 -3.17
C ARG A 94 0.42 -14.41 -3.25
N ASN A 95 1.73 -14.44 -3.12
CA ASN A 95 2.45 -15.67 -2.81
C ASN A 95 2.81 -15.69 -1.31
N ARG A 96 1.94 -16.26 -0.49
CA ARG A 96 2.13 -16.35 0.97
C ARG A 96 3.30 -17.27 1.37
N TRP A 97 3.73 -18.15 0.48
CA TRP A 97 4.73 -19.19 0.73
C TRP A 97 6.12 -18.85 0.20
N GLY A 98 6.30 -17.65 -0.38
CA GLY A 98 7.62 -17.24 -0.85
C GLY A 98 8.65 -17.20 0.27
N VAL A 99 9.81 -17.83 0.05
CA VAL A 99 10.90 -17.86 1.05
C VAL A 99 11.60 -16.50 1.12
N THR A 100 11.74 -15.82 -0.02
CA THR A 100 12.40 -14.51 -0.12
C THR A 100 11.41 -13.35 -0.01
N ARG A 101 11.90 -12.12 0.23
CA ARG A 101 11.07 -10.90 0.21
C ARG A 101 10.42 -10.69 -1.16
N ARG A 102 11.19 -10.87 -2.24
CA ARG A 102 10.71 -10.79 -3.63
C ARG A 102 9.75 -11.93 -3.98
N GLY A 103 10.01 -13.14 -3.49
CA GLY A 103 9.13 -14.30 -3.68
C GLY A 103 7.76 -14.15 -3.02
N ARG A 104 7.65 -13.26 -2.01
CA ARG A 104 6.38 -12.89 -1.35
C ARG A 104 5.75 -11.62 -1.90
N ALA A 105 6.15 -11.20 -3.10
CA ALA A 105 5.56 -10.03 -3.72
C ALA A 105 4.03 -10.16 -3.81
N LEU A 106 3.36 -9.04 -3.60
CA LEU A 106 1.99 -8.84 -4.05
C LEU A 106 2.07 -8.58 -5.56
N HIS A 107 1.53 -9.50 -6.34
CA HIS A 107 1.35 -9.33 -7.77
C HIS A 107 0.05 -8.57 -7.99
N MET A 108 0.10 -7.58 -8.88
CA MET A 108 -1.06 -6.79 -9.24
C MET A 108 -1.21 -6.73 -10.76
N LYS A 109 -2.44 -6.64 -11.27
CA LYS A 109 -2.71 -6.31 -12.67
C LYS A 109 -3.67 -5.14 -12.76
N HIS A 110 -3.33 -4.15 -13.56
CA HIS A 110 -4.12 -2.95 -13.76
C HIS A 110 -3.98 -2.47 -15.21
N ALA A 111 -5.11 -2.25 -15.90
CA ALA A 111 -5.13 -1.76 -17.28
C ALA A 111 -4.24 -2.55 -18.28
N GLY A 112 -4.06 -3.86 -18.05
CA GLY A 112 -3.18 -4.72 -18.87
C GLY A 112 -1.75 -4.83 -18.34
N ASP A 113 -1.29 -3.85 -17.56
CA ASP A 113 0.06 -3.84 -16.98
C ASP A 113 0.20 -4.80 -15.79
N GLY A 114 1.34 -5.49 -15.75
CA GLY A 114 1.78 -6.31 -14.64
C GLY A 114 2.56 -5.50 -13.61
N TYR A 115 2.23 -5.67 -12.33
CA TYR A 115 2.93 -5.00 -11.23
C TYR A 115 3.37 -6.00 -10.16
N ARG A 116 4.45 -5.65 -9.46
CA ARG A 116 4.93 -6.36 -8.28
C ARG A 116 5.22 -5.37 -7.16
N LEU A 117 4.71 -5.66 -5.97
CA LEU A 117 5.05 -4.96 -4.74
C LEU A 117 5.73 -5.91 -3.77
N TRP A 118 6.92 -5.56 -3.26
CA TRP A 118 7.55 -6.29 -2.17
C TRP A 118 8.09 -5.35 -1.10
N ALA A 119 8.05 -5.81 0.15
CA ALA A 119 8.66 -5.10 1.25
C ALA A 119 10.17 -5.36 1.28
N VAL A 120 10.97 -4.30 1.25
CA VAL A 120 12.41 -4.36 1.51
C VAL A 120 12.63 -4.40 3.02
N SER A 121 11.92 -3.59 3.79
CA SER A 121 11.91 -3.62 5.25
C SER A 121 10.50 -3.27 5.77
N ARG A 122 10.32 -3.11 7.10
CA ARG A 122 9.05 -2.58 7.64
C ARG A 122 8.78 -1.16 7.15
N ARG A 123 9.84 -0.39 6.92
CA ARG A 123 9.80 1.03 6.55
C ARG A 123 10.11 1.27 5.08
N GLU A 124 10.32 0.23 4.28
CA GLU A 124 10.71 0.41 2.88
C GLU A 124 10.09 -0.67 2.01
N TYR A 125 9.56 -0.28 0.87
CA TYR A 125 8.99 -1.19 -0.12
C TYR A 125 9.19 -0.64 -1.52
N VAL A 126 9.04 -1.53 -2.48
CA VAL A 126 9.19 -1.23 -3.90
C VAL A 126 7.92 -1.68 -4.60
N VAL A 127 7.42 -0.83 -5.51
CA VAL A 127 6.41 -1.15 -6.51
C VAL A 127 7.09 -1.07 -7.87
N MET A 128 6.93 -2.10 -8.67
CA MET A 128 7.53 -2.20 -9.99
C MET A 128 6.44 -2.52 -11.01
N ARG A 129 6.35 -1.72 -12.08
CA ARG A 129 5.63 -2.07 -13.32
C ARG A 129 6.59 -2.88 -14.18
N GLU A 130 6.15 -4.06 -14.64
CA GLU A 130 6.93 -4.92 -15.50
C GLU A 130 7.21 -4.21 -16.83
N ALA A 131 8.39 -4.44 -17.40
CA ALA A 131 8.73 -3.96 -18.73
C ALA A 131 7.99 -4.79 -19.78
N ASP A 132 7.62 -4.15 -20.89
CA ASP A 132 7.10 -4.81 -22.07
C ASP A 132 7.86 -4.34 -23.32
N ASN A 133 7.36 -4.67 -24.51
CA ASN A 133 8.00 -4.31 -25.77
C ASN A 133 7.96 -2.80 -26.07
N GLN A 134 7.13 -2.02 -25.37
CA GLN A 134 6.89 -0.60 -25.61
C GLN A 134 7.45 0.30 -24.49
N ASP A 135 7.55 -0.21 -23.26
CA ASP A 135 8.02 0.50 -22.09
C ASP A 135 8.99 -0.32 -21.25
N ARG A 136 10.06 0.34 -20.78
CA ARG A 136 11.09 -0.30 -19.94
C ARG A 136 10.63 -0.59 -18.50
N GLY A 137 9.36 -0.34 -18.20
CA GLY A 137 8.79 -0.43 -16.86
C GLY A 137 9.19 0.76 -15.98
N VAL A 138 8.70 0.73 -14.75
CA VAL A 138 9.04 1.71 -13.73
C VAL A 138 9.28 1.04 -12.39
N THR A 139 10.21 1.58 -11.62
CA THR A 139 10.42 1.19 -10.22
C THR A 139 10.17 2.40 -9.33
N VAL A 140 9.19 2.28 -8.44
CA VAL A 140 8.90 3.27 -7.40
C VAL A 140 9.29 2.69 -6.05
N THR A 141 10.26 3.32 -5.40
CA THR A 141 10.69 2.96 -4.05
C THR A 141 10.09 3.96 -3.07
N VAL A 142 9.50 3.46 -1.99
CA VAL A 142 8.98 4.30 -0.93
C VAL A 142 9.64 3.93 0.40
N ARG A 143 10.23 4.93 1.05
CA ARG A 143 10.95 4.79 2.32
C ARG A 143 10.35 5.70 3.38
N GLU A 144 9.80 5.09 4.43
CA GLU A 144 9.30 5.77 5.62
C GLU A 144 10.45 6.06 6.59
N SER A 145 10.54 7.30 7.06
CA SER A 145 11.51 7.72 8.07
C SER A 145 10.87 8.62 9.12
N GLY A 146 11.59 8.88 10.22
CA GLY A 146 11.11 9.71 11.33
C GLY A 146 10.18 9.01 12.34
N PHE A 147 9.73 9.79 13.33
CA PHE A 147 8.89 9.35 14.45
C PHE A 147 7.83 10.41 14.78
N GLY A 148 6.70 9.98 15.36
CA GLY A 148 5.60 10.87 15.75
C GLY A 148 5.10 11.75 14.58
N LYS A 149 5.01 13.07 14.84
CA LYS A 149 4.61 14.09 13.86
C LYS A 149 5.69 14.43 12.81
N ARG A 150 6.92 13.90 12.97
CA ARG A 150 8.03 14.07 12.01
C ARG A 150 8.17 12.88 11.07
N LYS A 151 7.16 12.01 11.00
CA LYS A 151 7.15 10.90 10.04
C LYS A 151 7.04 11.46 8.63
N ARG A 152 7.79 10.87 7.71
CA ARG A 152 7.80 11.21 6.30
C ARG A 152 7.95 9.95 5.45
N ALA A 153 7.40 9.96 4.25
CA ALA A 153 7.56 8.92 3.24
C ALA A 153 8.24 9.53 2.02
N GLU A 154 9.49 9.16 1.81
CA GLU A 154 10.29 9.55 0.64
C GLU A 154 9.93 8.62 -0.53
N VAL A 155 9.55 9.21 -1.66
CA VAL A 155 9.16 8.51 -2.89
C VAL A 155 10.24 8.77 -3.93
N SER A 156 10.86 7.70 -4.43
CA SER A 156 11.87 7.75 -5.48
C SER A 156 11.41 6.95 -6.68
N VAL A 157 11.53 7.52 -7.87
CA VAL A 157 11.05 6.92 -9.12
C VAL A 157 12.23 6.70 -10.05
N LYS A 158 12.31 5.50 -10.64
CA LYS A 158 13.28 5.15 -11.68
C LYS A 158 12.52 4.65 -12.91
N GLY A 159 12.71 5.31 -14.04
CA GLY A 159 11.96 5.07 -15.28
C GLY A 159 10.88 6.13 -15.50
N ARG A 160 10.09 5.97 -16.57
CA ARG A 160 9.00 6.90 -16.89
C ARG A 160 7.71 6.41 -16.23
N ALA A 161 7.24 7.15 -15.24
CA ALA A 161 6.04 6.80 -14.49
C ALA A 161 4.77 7.31 -15.18
N LEU A 162 3.70 6.56 -15.03
CA LEU A 162 2.33 6.98 -15.20
C LEU A 162 1.76 7.44 -13.85
N GLY A 163 0.71 8.27 -13.87
CA GLY A 163 0.01 8.65 -12.63
C GLY A 163 -0.50 7.42 -11.86
N ALA A 164 -0.91 6.37 -12.56
CA ALA A 164 -1.31 5.10 -11.96
C ALA A 164 -0.16 4.41 -11.19
N ASP A 165 1.08 4.50 -11.68
CA ASP A 165 2.25 3.93 -11.01
C ASP A 165 2.49 4.63 -9.67
N ILE A 166 2.35 5.95 -9.64
CA ILE A 166 2.48 6.76 -8.43
C ILE A 166 1.33 6.48 -7.46
N ALA A 167 0.08 6.45 -7.95
CA ALA A 167 -1.09 6.16 -7.13
C ALA A 167 -1.00 4.77 -6.48
N LEU A 168 -0.62 3.76 -7.27
CA LEU A 168 -0.38 2.39 -6.80
C LEU A 168 0.78 2.33 -5.81
N ALA A 169 1.84 3.11 -5.98
CA ALA A 169 2.94 3.12 -5.02
C ALA A 169 2.50 3.77 -3.70
N VAL A 170 1.99 5.00 -3.74
CA VAL A 170 1.76 5.81 -2.54
C VAL A 170 0.58 5.33 -1.71
N VAL A 171 -0.41 4.63 -2.28
CA VAL A 171 -1.54 4.06 -1.50
C VAL A 171 -1.04 3.10 -0.42
N PHE A 172 0.04 2.36 -0.68
CA PHE A 172 0.60 1.41 0.29
C PHE A 172 1.35 2.07 1.45
N THR A 173 1.50 3.41 1.49
CA THR A 173 1.96 4.12 2.69
C THR A 173 0.93 4.07 3.83
N GLY A 174 -0.36 3.93 3.51
CA GLY A 174 -1.45 3.76 4.48
C GLY A 174 -1.78 2.30 4.80
N VAL A 175 -1.23 1.33 4.08
CA VAL A 175 -1.56 -0.10 4.20
C VAL A 175 -0.61 -0.83 5.16
N ASP A 176 -1.11 -1.81 5.91
CA ASP A 176 -0.26 -2.74 6.66
C ASP A 176 0.37 -3.77 5.71
N ARG A 177 1.69 -3.63 5.53
CA ARG A 177 2.53 -4.50 4.69
C ARG A 177 3.27 -5.56 5.51
N SER A 178 2.98 -5.69 6.80
CA SER A 178 3.70 -6.57 7.73
C SER A 178 3.82 -8.01 7.20
N VAL A 179 2.77 -8.54 6.58
CA VAL A 179 2.70 -9.88 5.99
C VAL A 179 3.69 -10.11 4.84
N LEU A 180 4.21 -9.06 4.21
CA LEU A 180 5.24 -9.15 3.16
C LEU A 180 6.66 -9.24 3.76
N THR A 181 6.80 -9.00 5.06
CA THR A 181 8.09 -9.06 5.77
C THR A 181 8.31 -10.42 6.43
N ARG A 182 9.57 -10.82 6.66
CA ARG A 182 9.93 -12.11 7.29
C ARG A 182 9.32 -12.24 8.70
N ARG A 183 9.36 -11.18 9.52
CA ARG A 183 8.82 -11.17 10.88
C ARG A 183 7.28 -11.22 10.93
N GLY A 184 6.57 -10.61 9.97
CA GLY A 184 5.10 -10.69 9.91
C GLY A 184 4.58 -12.07 9.52
N ALA A 185 5.28 -12.78 8.63
CA ALA A 185 4.94 -14.16 8.27
C ALA A 185 5.19 -15.15 9.43
N VAL A 186 6.26 -14.96 10.22
CA VAL A 186 6.53 -15.78 11.41
C VAL A 186 5.44 -15.59 12.47
N ARG A 187 5.00 -14.35 12.75
CA ARG A 187 3.88 -14.10 13.67
C ARG A 187 2.56 -14.74 13.21
N ALA A 188 2.27 -14.73 11.90
CA ALA A 188 1.10 -15.40 11.33
C ALA A 188 1.23 -16.94 11.35
N GLY A 189 2.47 -17.47 11.32
CA GLY A 189 2.75 -18.90 11.48
C GLY A 189 2.57 -19.39 12.91
N PHE A 190 3.02 -18.62 13.90
CA PHE A 190 2.86 -18.97 15.32
C PHE A 190 1.40 -18.97 15.77
N SER A 191 0.53 -18.09 15.25
CA SER A 191 -0.90 -18.12 15.61
C SER A 191 -1.61 -19.40 15.16
N ARG A 192 -1.08 -20.12 14.16
CA ARG A 192 -1.65 -21.41 13.72
C ARG A 192 -1.16 -22.59 14.55
N ILE A 193 0.08 -22.55 15.04
CA ILE A 193 0.60 -23.63 15.89
C ILE A 193 -0.19 -23.67 17.22
N PHE A 194 -0.59 -22.52 17.77
CA PHE A 194 -1.44 -22.47 18.96
C PHE A 194 -2.90 -22.89 18.72
N HIS A 195 -3.42 -22.78 17.48
CA HIS A 195 -4.75 -23.31 17.16
C HIS A 195 -4.73 -24.83 16.90
N VAL A 196 -3.70 -25.34 16.23
CA VAL A 196 -3.55 -26.80 16.01
C VAL A 196 -3.20 -27.53 17.31
N ALA A 197 -2.43 -26.92 18.22
CA ALA A 197 -2.15 -27.50 19.53
C ALA A 197 -3.34 -27.47 20.48
N ALA A 198 -4.30 -26.53 20.29
CA ALA A 198 -5.53 -26.50 21.08
C ALA A 198 -6.53 -27.58 20.65
N ASP A 199 -6.60 -27.92 19.35
CA ASP A 199 -7.44 -29.01 18.86
C ASP A 199 -6.87 -30.40 19.22
N PHE A 200 -5.56 -30.54 19.37
CA PHE A 200 -4.91 -31.79 19.81
C PHE A 200 -4.91 -32.01 21.33
N ALA A 201 -5.29 -31.01 22.13
CA ALA A 201 -5.35 -31.11 23.59
C ALA A 201 -6.76 -31.42 24.13
N MET A 202 -7.76 -31.61 23.24
CA MET A 202 -9.13 -32.02 23.58
C MET A 202 -9.60 -33.27 22.81
N ALA A 203 -8.66 -34.10 22.33
CA ALA A 203 -8.92 -35.42 21.76
C ALA A 203 -8.36 -36.52 22.66
#